data_AF-A0A661PRT6-F1
#
_entry.id   AF-A0A661PRT6-F1
#
_cell.length_a   1.000
_cell.length_b   1.000
_cell.length_c   1.000
_cell.angle_alpha   90.00
_cell.angle_beta   90.00
_cell.angle_gamma   90.00
#
_symmetry.space_group_name_H-M   'P 1'
#
loop_
_entity.id
_entity.type
_entity.pdbx_description
1 polymer ?
#
loop_
_entity_poly.entity_id
_entity_poly.type
_entity_poly.pdbx_seq_one_letter_code
_entity_poly.pdbx_strand_id
1 'polypeptide(L)'
;MKYEPIEVGDIPDGVLDMMGLEFENAPNAGAILGVCLGIAKFLIQKNAAYGNSALDPLRVFSKSSTDEQIRVRMDDKLSRIARGELAGEDAELDLLGYLILMLVYRKANA
;
A
#
# COMPACT_ATOMS: atom_id res chain seq x y z
N MET A 1 -11.36 7.58 2.68
CA MET A 1 -11.57 6.26 2.04
C MET A 1 -11.23 5.19 3.05
N LYS A 2 -11.99 4.09 3.06
CA LYS A 2 -11.73 2.94 3.94
C LYS A 2 -11.10 1.82 3.11
N TYR A 3 -10.22 1.05 3.75
CA TYR A 3 -9.71 -0.17 3.16
C TYR A 3 -10.78 -1.26 3.26
N GLU A 4 -10.93 -2.00 2.16
CA GLU A 4 -11.80 -3.16 2.06
C GLU A 4 -10.99 -4.23 1.34
N PRO A 5 -10.71 -5.39 1.97
CA PRO A 5 -10.07 -6.50 1.28
C PRO A 5 -10.97 -6.97 0.14
N ILE A 6 -10.37 -7.47 -0.94
CA ILE A 6 -11.12 -8.15 -1.99
C ILE A 6 -11.21 -9.62 -1.60
N GLU A 7 -12.44 -10.11 -1.44
CA GLU A 7 -12.67 -11.53 -1.15
C GLU A 7 -12.29 -12.39 -2.36
N VAL A 8 -11.82 -13.60 -2.12
CA VAL A 8 -11.36 -14.51 -3.20
C VAL A 8 -12.47 -14.76 -4.21
N GLY A 9 -13.72 -14.89 -3.73
CA GLY A 9 -14.89 -15.09 -4.59
C GLY A 9 -15.27 -13.87 -5.44
N ASP A 10 -14.75 -12.67 -5.11
CA ASP A 10 -14.98 -11.45 -5.87
C ASP A 10 -13.88 -11.20 -6.92
N ILE A 11 -12.82 -12.02 -6.94
CA ILE A 11 -11.78 -11.96 -7.97
C ILE A 11 -12.35 -12.63 -9.23
N PRO A 12 -12.50 -11.92 -10.36
CA PRO A 12 -13.09 -12.50 -11.56
C PRO A 12 -12.32 -13.73 -12.06
N ASP A 13 -13.07 -14.73 -12.52
CA ASP A 13 -12.49 -15.92 -13.16
C ASP A 13 -11.57 -15.52 -14.33
N GLY A 14 -10.40 -16.14 -14.40
CA GLY A 14 -9.39 -15.88 -15.43
C GLY A 14 -8.43 -14.70 -15.15
N VAL A 15 -8.64 -13.92 -14.09
CA VAL A 15 -7.65 -12.88 -13.69
C VAL A 15 -6.30 -13.52 -13.33
N LEU A 16 -6.34 -14.71 -12.72
CA LEU A 16 -5.15 -15.46 -12.33
C LEU A 16 -4.34 -15.89 -13.56
N ASP A 17 -5.04 -16.45 -14.56
CA ASP A 17 -4.48 -16.85 -15.83
C ASP A 17 -3.91 -15.63 -16.58
N MET A 18 -4.62 -14.50 -16.56
CA MET A 18 -4.16 -13.25 -17.16
C MET A 18 -2.88 -12.72 -16.50
N MET A 19 -2.74 -12.89 -15.18
CA MET A 19 -1.55 -12.50 -14.43
C MET A 19 -0.41 -13.54 -14.53
N GLY A 20 -0.66 -14.70 -15.16
CA GLY A 20 0.31 -15.80 -15.25
C GLY A 20 0.67 -16.38 -13.89
N LEU A 21 -0.24 -16.33 -12.92
CA LEU A 21 -0.01 -16.82 -11.56
C LEU A 21 -0.53 -18.25 -11.44
N GLU A 22 0.38 -19.23 -11.42
CA GLU A 22 0.06 -20.63 -11.14
C GLU A 22 0.06 -20.89 -9.63
N PHE A 23 -1.03 -21.48 -9.12
CA PHE A 23 -1.23 -21.70 -7.68
C PHE A 23 -1.20 -23.17 -7.24
N GLU A 24 -0.79 -24.10 -8.11
CA GLU A 24 -0.86 -25.55 -7.87
C GLU A 24 -0.25 -26.00 -6.53
N ASN A 25 0.65 -25.22 -5.93
CA ASN A 25 1.25 -25.49 -4.62
C ASN A 25 1.20 -24.32 -3.62
N ALA A 26 0.22 -23.42 -3.75
CA ALA A 26 0.10 -22.20 -2.92
C ALA A 26 -1.26 -22.13 -2.19
N PRO A 27 -1.41 -22.77 -1.01
CA PRO A 27 -2.71 -22.89 -0.33
C PRO A 27 -3.34 -21.55 0.08
N ASN A 28 -2.53 -20.49 0.25
CA ASN A 28 -3.00 -19.15 0.63
C ASN A 28 -3.05 -18.16 -0.54
N ALA A 29 -2.84 -18.64 -1.77
CA ALA A 29 -2.79 -17.85 -3.00
C ALA A 29 -3.91 -16.81 -3.13
N GLY A 30 -5.17 -17.25 -3.00
CA GLY A 30 -6.32 -16.38 -3.15
C GLY A 30 -6.37 -15.28 -2.09
N ALA A 31 -6.12 -15.63 -0.82
CA ALA A 31 -6.11 -14.65 0.27
C ALA A 31 -5.00 -13.62 0.12
N ILE A 32 -3.80 -14.05 -0.28
CA ILE A 32 -2.68 -13.15 -0.58
C ILE A 32 -3.08 -12.19 -1.70
N LEU A 33 -3.64 -12.70 -2.79
CA LEU A 33 -4.06 -11.87 -3.91
C LEU A 33 -5.17 -10.89 -3.51
N GLY A 34 -6.16 -11.32 -2.74
CA GLY A 34 -7.24 -10.47 -2.24
C GLY A 34 -6.73 -9.29 -1.42
N VAL A 35 -5.77 -9.52 -0.53
CA VAL A 35 -5.10 -8.45 0.24
C VAL A 35 -4.30 -7.53 -0.68
N CYS A 36 -3.50 -8.08 -1.60
CA CYS A 36 -2.69 -7.30 -2.54
C CYS A 36 -3.55 -6.41 -3.45
N LEU A 37 -4.65 -6.94 -3.99
CA LEU A 37 -5.58 -6.18 -4.82
C LEU A 37 -6.34 -5.14 -3.98
N GLY A 38 -6.74 -5.48 -2.76
CA GLY A 38 -7.37 -4.56 -1.82
C GLY A 38 -6.49 -3.34 -1.52
N ILE A 39 -5.21 -3.56 -1.19
CA ILE A 39 -4.28 -2.45 -0.90
C ILE A 39 -3.98 -1.64 -2.17
N ALA A 40 -3.85 -2.29 -3.32
CA ALA A 40 -3.68 -1.61 -4.60
C ALA A 40 -4.88 -0.68 -4.89
N LYS A 41 -6.10 -1.19 -4.78
CA LYS A 41 -7.35 -0.40 -4.92
C LYS A 41 -7.35 0.78 -3.97
N PHE A 42 -7.05 0.56 -2.69
CA PHE A 42 -7.02 1.61 -1.68
C PHE A 42 -6.02 2.74 -2.00
N LEU A 43 -4.79 2.36 -2.39
CA LEU A 43 -3.75 3.32 -2.76
C LEU A 43 -4.10 4.09 -4.04
N ILE A 44 -4.66 3.42 -5.05
CA ILE A 44 -5.12 4.05 -6.29
C ILE A 44 -6.21 5.08 -5.99
N GLN A 45 -7.21 4.73 -5.18
CA GLN A 45 -8.27 5.67 -4.81
C GLN A 45 -7.73 6.88 -4.03
N LYS A 46 -6.79 6.66 -3.09
CA LYS A 46 -6.09 7.76 -2.39
C LYS A 46 -5.32 8.66 -3.36
N ASN A 47 -4.57 8.07 -4.28
CA ASN A 47 -3.82 8.81 -5.29
C ASN A 47 -4.75 9.61 -6.21
N ALA A 48 -5.86 9.04 -6.64
CA ALA A 48 -6.86 9.74 -7.45
C ALA A 48 -7.49 10.93 -6.71
N ALA A 49 -7.75 10.81 -5.39
CA ALA A 49 -8.36 11.87 -4.61
C ALA A 49 -7.40 12.99 -4.20
N TYR A 50 -6.13 12.65 -3.89
CA TYR A 50 -5.16 13.57 -3.29
C TYR A 50 -3.97 13.89 -4.20
N GLY A 51 -3.97 13.36 -5.42
CA GLY A 51 -2.87 13.45 -6.36
C GLY A 51 -1.61 12.70 -5.90
N ASN A 52 -0.50 12.99 -6.56
CA ASN A 52 0.78 12.32 -6.33
C ASN A 52 1.56 12.87 -5.13
N SER A 53 0.88 13.36 -4.08
CA SER A 53 1.50 14.05 -2.95
C SER A 53 2.54 13.23 -2.18
N ALA A 54 2.49 11.90 -2.26
CA ALA A 54 3.49 11.01 -1.66
C ALA A 54 4.83 11.01 -2.40
N LEU A 55 4.82 11.14 -3.73
CA LEU A 55 6.04 11.09 -4.56
C LEU A 55 6.47 12.47 -5.06
N ASP A 56 5.51 13.37 -5.25
CA ASP A 56 5.67 14.78 -5.62
C ASP A 56 4.98 15.69 -4.57
N PRO A 57 5.58 15.83 -3.38
CA PRO A 57 5.01 16.65 -2.32
C PRO A 57 5.16 18.15 -2.64
N LEU A 58 4.19 18.95 -2.20
CA LEU A 58 4.17 20.42 -2.40
C LEU A 58 5.39 21.15 -1.81
N ARG A 59 6.09 20.54 -0.85
CA ARG A 59 7.33 21.06 -0.23
C ARG A 59 7.19 22.50 0.32
N VAL A 60 6.02 22.84 0.88
CA VAL A 60 5.80 24.17 1.50
C VAL A 60 6.78 24.39 2.65
N PHE A 61 6.74 23.49 3.64
CA PHE A 61 7.58 23.58 4.84
C PHE A 61 8.80 22.65 4.75
N SER A 62 8.58 21.35 4.57
CA SER A 62 9.68 20.38 4.48
C SER A 62 10.42 20.49 3.16
N LYS A 63 11.75 20.43 3.22
CA LYS A 63 12.66 20.36 2.07
C LYS A 63 13.39 19.02 1.95
N SER A 64 13.11 18.09 2.88
CA SER A 64 13.67 16.73 2.86
C SER A 64 13.36 16.03 1.53
N SER A 65 14.23 15.09 1.17
CA SER A 65 14.02 14.28 -0.03
C SER A 65 12.70 13.48 0.07
N THR A 66 12.11 13.13 -1.08
CA THR A 66 10.88 12.33 -1.10
C THR A 66 11.07 10.99 -0.38
N ASP A 67 12.20 10.31 -0.61
CA ASP A 67 12.53 9.05 0.08
C ASP A 67 12.63 9.23 1.60
N GLU A 68 13.28 10.29 2.08
CA GLU A 68 13.36 10.59 3.51
C GLU A 68 11.97 10.85 4.11
N GLN A 69 11.11 11.62 3.41
CA GLN A 69 9.74 11.88 3.87
C GLN A 69 8.92 10.59 3.99
N ILE A 70 9.05 9.66 3.03
CA ILE A 70 8.37 8.36 3.11
C ILE A 70 8.88 7.57 4.33
N ARG A 71 10.21 7.53 4.56
CA ARG A 71 10.79 6.83 5.73
C ARG A 71 10.29 7.41 7.05
N VAL A 72 10.23 8.73 7.19
CA VAL A 72 9.70 9.39 8.39
C VAL A 72 8.24 8.98 8.64
N ARG A 73 7.42 8.84 7.60
CA ARG A 73 6.05 8.34 7.76
C ARG A 73 5.99 6.87 8.14
N MET A 74 6.89 6.04 7.62
CA MET A 74 7.01 4.65 8.05
C MET A 74 7.39 4.56 9.53
N ASP A 75 8.32 5.39 10.01
CA ASP A 75 8.72 5.43 11.42
C ASP A 75 7.57 5.87 12.34
N ASP A 76 6.74 6.83 11.92
CA ASP A 76 5.51 7.19 12.65
C ASP A 76 4.58 5.98 12.82
N LYS A 77 4.39 5.19 11.75
CA LYS A 77 3.53 4.00 11.79
C LYS A 77 4.14 2.89 12.66
N LEU A 78 5.45 2.63 12.55
CA LEU A 78 6.16 1.70 13.43
C LEU A 78 6.07 2.12 14.91
N SER A 79 6.21 3.41 15.22
CA SER A 79 6.08 3.94 16.58
C SER A 79 4.69 3.67 17.18
N ARG A 80 3.62 3.78 16.38
CA ARG A 80 2.26 3.49 16.83
C ARG A 80 2.03 2.01 17.08
N ILE A 81 2.51 1.15 16.17
CA ILE A 81 2.46 -0.31 16.32
C ILE A 81 3.18 -0.72 17.61
N ALA A 82 4.39 -0.21 17.84
CA ALA A 82 5.18 -0.51 19.04
C ALA A 82 4.50 -0.07 20.34
N ARG A 83 3.70 1.00 20.31
CA ARG A 83 2.96 1.50 21.48
C ARG A 83 1.58 0.86 21.68
N GLY A 84 1.06 0.14 20.69
CA GLY A 84 -0.31 -0.40 20.72
C GLY A 84 -1.40 0.66 20.67
N GLU A 85 -1.09 1.89 20.21
CA GLU A 85 -2.05 2.99 20.12
C GLU A 85 -2.86 2.90 18.83
N LEU A 86 -4.14 2.54 18.93
CA LEU A 86 -5.10 2.62 17.82
C LEU A 86 -5.69 4.03 17.74
N ALA A 87 -5.05 4.91 16.98
CA ALA A 87 -5.54 6.28 16.74
C ALA A 87 -6.70 6.33 15.71
N GLY A 88 -7.58 5.32 15.69
CA GLY A 88 -8.64 5.18 14.69
C GLY A 88 -8.15 4.88 13.27
N GLU A 89 -6.86 4.62 13.10
CA GLU A 89 -6.21 4.23 11.84
C GLU A 89 -5.56 2.85 12.00
N ASP A 90 -5.53 2.08 10.92
CA ASP A 90 -4.80 0.82 10.85
C ASP A 90 -3.34 1.11 10.52
N ALA A 91 -2.50 1.15 11.56
CA ALA A 91 -1.09 1.49 11.42
C ALA A 91 -0.30 0.44 10.62
N GLU A 92 -0.69 -0.83 10.67
CA GLU A 92 -0.04 -1.91 9.91
C GLU A 92 -0.33 -1.76 8.42
N LEU A 93 -1.60 -1.50 8.07
CA LEU A 93 -2.01 -1.27 6.69
C LEU A 93 -1.39 0.01 6.12
N ASP A 94 -1.31 1.08 6.91
CA ASP A 94 -0.66 2.32 6.50
C ASP A 94 0.84 2.12 6.26
N LEU A 95 1.52 1.35 7.12
CA LEU A 95 2.93 1.00 6.93
C LEU A 95 3.13 0.21 5.62
N LEU A 96 2.28 -0.78 5.34
CA LEU A 96 2.28 -1.51 4.07
C LEU A 96 2.08 -0.55 2.88
N GLY A 97 1.17 0.41 3.00
CA GLY A 97 0.95 1.45 1.99
C GLY A 97 2.21 2.28 1.69
N TYR A 98 2.92 2.73 2.74
CA TYR A 98 4.17 3.49 2.55
C TYR A 98 5.31 2.63 1.99
N LEU A 99 5.39 1.34 2.32
CA LEU A 99 6.36 0.41 1.72
C LEU A 99 6.13 0.28 0.20
N ILE A 100 4.88 0.13 -0.24
CA ILE A 100 4.54 0.07 -1.67
C ILE A 100 4.92 1.38 -2.36
N LEU A 101 4.58 2.54 -1.77
CA LEU A 101 4.94 3.85 -2.32
C LEU A 101 6.45 4.04 -2.42
N MET A 102 7.23 3.57 -1.44
CA MET A 102 8.70 3.56 -1.49
C MET A 102 9.22 2.73 -2.67
N LEU A 103 8.65 1.55 -2.91
CA LEU A 103 9.04 0.70 -4.04
C LEU A 103 8.72 1.37 -5.38
N VAL A 104 7.55 2.00 -5.51
CA VAL A 104 7.17 2.78 -6.70
C VAL A 104 8.15 3.94 -6.92
N TYR A 105 8.46 4.70 -5.86
CA TYR A 105 9.44 5.79 -5.92
C TYR A 105 10.79 5.31 -6.44
N ARG A 106 11.34 4.24 -5.84
CA ARG A 106 12.64 3.71 -6.22
C ARG A 106 12.66 3.22 -7.65
N LYS A 107 11.61 2.50 -8.09
CA LYS A 107 11.51 2.01 -9.47
C LYS A 107 11.45 3.14 -10.51
N ALA A 108 10.84 4.27 -10.18
CA ALA A 108 10.78 5.43 -11.06
C ALA A 108 12.08 6.24 -11.11
N ASN A 109 12.99 6.04 -10.15
CA ASN A 109 14.25 6.79 -10.00
C ASN A 109 15.49 5.86 -10.03
N ALA A 110 15.34 4.65 -10.53
CA ALA A 110 16.41 3.66 -10.70
C ALA A 110 17.15 3.86 -12.03
#